data_AF-A0A384K6M4-F1
#
_entry.id   AF-A0A384K6M4-F1
#
_cell.length_a   1.000
_cell.length_b   1.000
_cell.length_c   1.000
_cell.angle_alpha   90.00
_cell.angle_beta   90.00
_cell.angle_gamma   90.00
#
_symmetry.space_group_name_H-M   'P 1'
#
loop_
_entity.id
_entity.type
_entity.pdbx_description
1 polymer ?
#
loop_
_entity_poly.entity_id
_entity_poly.type
_entity_poly.pdbx_seq_one_letter_code
_entity_poly.pdbx_strand_id
1 'polypeptide(L)'
;MTTFIGFLSSPLSPTINHTVPYILTNWTLSYLVLASRHWKQYYGFDHNESPRYDIQEYGERMVKEGKLTKRQLDRIKRVQSASSNSIEHFAFFLGCIILAQQAGLPVQTINQFGLSYNLARIGYGFAYTFMETRNTSVLRTVFWWWGNISCIGVLLKAGRALNEGV
;
A
#
# COMPACT_ATOMS: atom_id res chain seq x y z
N MET A 1 9.42 29.85 -43.68
CA MET A 1 8.53 29.40 -42.59
C MET A 1 8.96 27.99 -42.19
N THR A 2 10.03 27.85 -41.39
CA THR A 2 10.46 26.55 -40.82
C THR A 2 11.53 26.77 -39.74
N THR A 3 11.09 27.14 -38.54
CA THR A 3 11.89 26.91 -37.33
C THR A 3 10.94 26.73 -36.15
N PHE A 4 10.51 25.50 -35.91
CA PHE A 4 9.74 25.15 -34.73
C PHE A 4 10.41 23.95 -34.04
N ILE A 5 11.14 24.29 -32.98
CA ILE A 5 11.31 23.48 -31.77
C ILE A 5 12.15 22.20 -31.94
N GLY A 6 13.47 22.40 -31.95
CA GLY A 6 14.46 21.42 -31.51
C GLY A 6 14.83 21.61 -30.03
N PHE A 7 13.85 21.86 -29.16
CA PHE A 7 14.10 22.02 -27.73
C PHE A 7 13.64 20.77 -26.97
N LEU A 8 14.61 20.18 -26.25
CA LEU A 8 14.48 19.21 -25.14
C LEU A 8 14.50 17.71 -25.48
N SER A 9 15.52 17.26 -26.18
CA SER A 9 16.12 15.95 -25.89
C SER A 9 17.53 16.17 -25.37
N SER A 10 17.64 16.60 -24.10
CA SER A 10 18.91 16.53 -23.37
C SER A 10 19.25 15.05 -23.17
N PRO A 11 20.37 14.53 -23.68
CA PRO A 11 20.84 13.24 -23.27
C PRO A 11 21.54 13.39 -21.90
N LEU A 12 21.39 12.37 -21.05
CA LEU A 12 22.31 11.99 -19.96
C LEU A 12 22.17 12.68 -18.59
N SER A 13 21.00 12.58 -17.99
CA SER A 13 20.98 12.20 -16.56
C SER A 13 20.47 10.76 -16.46
N PRO A 14 21.22 9.82 -15.85
CA PRO A 14 20.71 8.48 -15.64
C PRO A 14 19.40 8.58 -14.85
N THR A 15 18.34 7.93 -15.34
CA THR A 15 17.08 7.88 -14.59
C THR A 15 17.36 7.23 -13.24
N ILE A 16 17.09 7.96 -12.16
CA ILE A 16 17.35 7.49 -10.79
C ILE A 16 16.41 6.33 -10.49
N ASN A 17 16.95 5.23 -9.97
CA ASN A 17 16.15 4.11 -9.50
C ASN A 17 15.57 4.44 -8.12
N HIS A 18 14.25 4.48 -8.01
CA HIS A 18 13.52 4.82 -6.79
C HIS A 18 13.00 3.59 -6.01
N THR A 19 13.53 2.40 -6.28
CA THR A 19 13.12 1.16 -5.60
C THR A 19 13.17 1.27 -4.07
N VAL A 20 14.29 1.73 -3.51
CA VAL A 20 14.46 1.88 -2.06
C VAL A 20 13.41 2.83 -1.46
N PRO A 21 13.23 4.06 -1.95
CA PRO A 21 12.18 4.93 -1.42
C PRO A 21 10.78 4.32 -1.57
N TYR A 22 10.46 3.62 -2.66
CA TYR A 22 9.16 2.96 -2.78
C TYR A 22 8.95 1.82 -1.77
N ILE A 23 10.00 1.05 -1.45
CA ILE A 23 9.96 0.04 -0.39
C ILE A 23 9.72 0.70 0.97
N LEU A 24 10.47 1.76 1.28
CA LEU A 24 10.35 2.48 2.55
C LEU A 24 8.98 3.14 2.70
N THR A 25 8.45 3.76 1.64
CA THR A 25 7.09 4.32 1.64
C THR A 25 6.06 3.24 1.93
N ASN A 26 6.14 2.08 1.25
CA ASN A 26 5.15 1.03 1.42
C ASN A 26 5.24 0.36 2.80
N TRP A 27 6.46 0.17 3.30
CA TRP A 27 6.71 -0.34 4.64
C TRP A 27 6.14 0.63 5.69
N THR A 28 6.44 1.92 5.57
CA THR A 28 5.94 2.97 6.47
C THR A 28 4.41 3.01 6.47
N LEU A 29 3.79 2.94 5.29
CA LEU A 29 2.34 2.90 5.17
C LEU A 29 1.74 1.67 5.88
N SER A 30 2.33 0.49 5.66
CA SER A 30 1.77 -0.78 6.13
C SER A 30 1.98 -1.02 7.63
N TYR A 31 3.17 -0.70 8.14
CA TYR A 31 3.58 -1.02 9.52
C TYR A 31 3.41 0.15 10.49
N LEU A 32 3.40 1.40 10.01
CA LEU A 32 3.27 2.58 10.86
C LEU A 32 1.92 3.28 10.64
N VAL A 33 1.67 3.80 9.44
CA VAL A 33 0.48 4.64 9.18
C VAL A 33 -0.83 3.87 9.40
N LEU A 34 -0.93 2.64 8.86
CA LEU A 34 -2.12 1.80 9.01
C LEU A 34 -2.13 1.00 10.31
N ALA A 35 -1.17 1.17 11.22
CA ALA A 35 -1.15 0.44 12.47
C ALA A 35 -2.40 0.76 13.31
N SER A 36 -3.23 -0.27 13.54
CA SER A 36 -4.41 -0.15 14.42
C SER A 36 -4.05 0.28 15.85
N ARG A 37 -2.79 0.08 16.25
CA ARG A 37 -2.27 0.45 17.57
C ARG A 37 -2.48 1.92 17.89
N HIS A 38 -2.23 2.83 16.95
CA HIS A 38 -2.40 4.27 17.18
C HIS A 38 -3.85 4.63 17.55
N TRP A 39 -4.82 3.94 16.97
CA TRP A 39 -6.23 4.13 17.28
C TRP A 39 -6.58 3.63 18.68
N LYS A 40 -6.06 2.46 19.08
CA LYS A 40 -6.29 1.92 20.43
C LYS A 40 -5.62 2.79 21.51
N GLN A 41 -4.42 3.29 21.23
CA GLN A 41 -3.70 4.24 22.09
C GLN A 41 -4.50 5.52 22.26
N TYR A 42 -5.01 6.09 21.15
CA TYR A 42 -5.84 7.29 21.18
C TYR A 42 -7.11 7.13 22.04
N TYR A 43 -7.75 5.96 21.99
CA TYR A 43 -8.95 5.65 22.78
C TYR A 43 -8.65 5.01 24.15
N GLY A 44 -7.38 4.86 24.53
CA GLY A 44 -6.95 4.42 25.85
C GLY A 44 -7.23 2.95 26.19
N PHE A 45 -7.18 2.04 25.22
CA PHE A 45 -7.37 0.59 25.46
C PHE A 45 -6.31 -0.31 24.79
N ASP A 46 -5.09 0.20 24.60
CA ASP A 46 -3.93 -0.59 24.17
C ASP A 46 -3.23 -1.21 25.39
N HIS A 47 -3.53 -2.46 25.74
CA HIS A 47 -3.03 -3.08 26.99
C HIS A 47 -1.62 -3.67 26.86
N ASN A 48 -1.04 -3.71 25.66
CA ASN A 48 0.31 -4.21 25.36
C ASN A 48 0.60 -5.69 25.71
N GLU A 49 -0.25 -6.37 26.47
CA GLU A 49 -0.17 -7.81 26.78
C GLU A 49 -0.45 -8.65 25.54
N SER A 50 -1.58 -8.37 24.87
CA SER A 50 -1.90 -8.96 23.58
C SER A 50 -2.59 -7.95 22.66
N PRO A 51 -1.81 -7.01 22.08
CA PRO A 51 -2.35 -5.90 21.29
C PRO A 51 -3.28 -6.30 20.15
N ARG A 52 -3.15 -7.53 19.64
CA ARG A 52 -3.95 -8.03 18.52
C ARG A 52 -5.39 -8.34 18.94
N TYR A 53 -5.61 -8.73 20.20
CA TYR A 53 -6.93 -9.13 20.70
C TYR A 53 -7.67 -8.02 21.44
N ASP A 54 -7.02 -6.89 21.76
CA ASP A 54 -7.63 -5.75 22.47
C ASP A 54 -9.00 -5.33 21.91
N ILE A 55 -9.15 -5.29 20.58
CA ILE A 55 -10.39 -4.88 19.91
C ILE A 55 -11.51 -5.90 20.13
N GLN A 56 -11.17 -7.19 20.12
CA GLN A 56 -12.12 -8.29 20.35
C GLN A 56 -12.52 -8.37 21.83
N GLU A 57 -11.55 -8.21 22.72
CA GLU A 57 -11.70 -8.43 24.16
C GLU A 57 -12.34 -7.23 24.87
N TYR A 58 -11.97 -6.01 24.46
CA TYR A 58 -12.37 -4.78 25.16
C TYR A 58 -13.29 -3.87 24.35
N GLY A 59 -13.36 -4.02 23.02
CA GLY A 59 -14.05 -3.08 22.15
C GLY A 59 -15.54 -2.89 22.49
N GLU A 60 -16.30 -3.98 22.65
CA GLU A 60 -17.73 -3.88 23.00
C GLU A 60 -17.95 -3.39 24.43
N ARG A 61 -17.02 -3.68 25.36
CA ARG A 61 -17.04 -3.13 26.72
C ARG A 61 -16.87 -1.61 26.71
N MET A 62 -15.93 -1.09 25.92
CA MET A 62 -15.72 0.35 25.75
C MET A 62 -16.96 1.05 25.18
N VAL A 63 -17.74 0.38 24.33
CA VAL A 63 -19.02 0.92 23.82
C VAL A 63 -20.08 0.95 24.92
N LYS A 64 -20.22 -0.13 25.69
CA LYS A 64 -21.16 -0.20 26.83
C LYS A 64 -20.87 0.84 27.91
N GLU A 65 -19.59 1.09 28.17
CA GLU A 65 -19.12 2.11 29.13
C GLU A 65 -19.23 3.55 28.60
N GLY A 66 -19.70 3.75 27.35
CA GLY A 66 -19.83 5.07 26.75
C GLY A 66 -18.50 5.72 26.32
N LYS A 67 -17.38 5.00 26.40
CA LYS A 67 -16.04 5.47 26.01
C LYS A 67 -15.82 5.43 24.50
N LEU A 68 -16.57 4.58 23.78
CA LEU A 68 -16.60 4.49 22.32
C LEU A 68 -18.02 4.52 21.80
N THR A 69 -18.21 5.15 20.64
CA THR A 69 -19.39 4.91 19.82
C THR A 69 -19.24 3.63 19.01
N LYS A 70 -20.35 2.99 18.62
CA LYS A 70 -20.31 1.81 17.74
C LYS A 70 -19.58 2.11 16.42
N ARG A 71 -19.82 3.29 15.84
CA ARG A 71 -19.15 3.76 14.61
C ARG A 71 -17.63 3.85 14.76
N GLN A 72 -17.14 4.35 15.90
CA GLN A 72 -15.70 4.40 16.19
C GLN A 72 -15.11 3.00 16.32
N LEU A 73 -15.78 2.11 17.07
CA LEU A 73 -15.33 0.71 17.18
C LEU A 73 -15.25 0.03 15.81
N ASP A 74 -16.26 0.20 14.96
CA ASP A 74 -16.27 -0.38 13.61
C ASP A 74 -15.16 0.20 12.73
N ARG A 75 -14.81 1.48 12.91
CA ARG A 75 -13.65 2.08 12.22
C ARG A 75 -12.33 1.46 12.69
N ILE A 76 -12.16 1.24 13.99
CA ILE A 76 -10.95 0.61 14.53
C ILE A 76 -10.81 -0.83 13.99
N LYS A 77 -11.90 -1.60 13.93
CA LYS A 77 -11.93 -2.94 13.30
C LYS A 77 -11.53 -2.89 11.82
N ARG A 78 -12.01 -1.88 11.08
CA ARG A 78 -11.61 -1.65 9.68
C ARG A 78 -10.13 -1.32 9.54
N VAL A 79 -9.57 -0.46 10.39
CA VAL A 79 -8.12 -0.16 10.38
C VAL A 79 -7.29 -1.41 10.68
N GLN A 80 -7.69 -2.25 11.65
CA GLN A 80 -7.01 -3.51 11.93
C GLN A 80 -7.01 -4.45 10.72
N SER A 81 -8.14 -4.51 9.99
CA SER A 81 -8.25 -5.30 8.77
C SER A 81 -7.41 -4.72 7.63
N ALA A 82 -7.37 -3.39 7.49
CA ALA A 82 -6.53 -2.70 6.52
C ALA A 82 -5.03 -2.91 6.78
N SER A 83 -4.61 -2.84 8.05
CA SER A 83 -3.24 -3.11 8.49
C SER A 83 -2.80 -4.52 8.12
N SER A 84 -3.61 -5.52 8.50
CA SER A 84 -3.32 -6.94 8.23
C SER A 84 -3.14 -7.18 6.73
N ASN A 85 -4.07 -6.68 5.92
CA ASN A 85 -3.97 -6.77 4.47
C ASN A 85 -2.72 -6.05 3.93
N SER A 86 -2.38 -4.87 4.44
CA SER A 86 -1.21 -4.13 3.93
C SER A 86 0.10 -4.85 4.25
N ILE A 87 0.19 -5.50 5.42
CA ILE A 87 1.36 -6.30 5.80
C ILE A 87 1.51 -7.52 4.89
N GLU A 88 0.43 -8.25 4.59
CA GLU A 88 0.44 -9.38 3.66
C GLU A 88 0.90 -8.97 2.26
N HIS A 89 0.39 -7.83 1.78
CA HIS A 89 0.71 -7.31 0.46
C HIS A 89 2.13 -6.72 0.35
N PHE A 90 2.72 -6.25 1.44
CA PHE A 90 4.07 -5.70 1.45
C PHE A 90 5.10 -6.72 0.96
N ALA A 91 5.02 -7.97 1.43
CA ALA A 91 5.93 -9.03 1.02
C ALA A 91 5.85 -9.32 -0.49
N PHE A 92 4.62 -9.36 -1.03
CA PHE A 92 4.41 -9.58 -2.47
C PHE A 92 4.99 -8.44 -3.31
N PHE A 93 4.77 -7.18 -2.91
CA PHE A 93 5.35 -6.02 -3.58
C PHE A 93 6.88 -6.01 -3.53
N LEU A 94 7.45 -6.27 -2.36
CA LEU A 94 8.89 -6.34 -2.15
C LEU A 94 9.51 -7.38 -3.09
N GLY A 95 8.91 -8.57 -3.17
CA GLY A 95 9.34 -9.61 -4.11
C GLY A 95 9.25 -9.17 -5.57
N CYS A 96 8.14 -8.53 -5.96
CA CYS A 96 7.95 -8.04 -7.33
C CYS A 96 8.99 -6.98 -7.74
N ILE A 97 9.24 -5.97 -6.88
CA ILE A 97 10.15 -4.87 -7.23
C ILE A 97 11.62 -5.33 -7.24
N ILE A 98 12.00 -6.25 -6.34
CA ILE A 98 13.34 -6.86 -6.34
C ILE A 98 13.52 -7.74 -7.57
N LEU A 99 12.54 -8.58 -7.91
CA LEU A 99 12.62 -9.42 -9.11
C LEU A 99 12.72 -8.58 -10.38
N ALA A 100 11.95 -7.50 -10.48
CA ALA A 100 12.03 -6.54 -11.58
C ALA A 100 13.45 -5.94 -11.73
N GLN A 101 14.08 -5.61 -10.60
CA GLN A 101 15.45 -5.11 -10.58
C GLN A 101 16.46 -6.20 -10.99
N GLN A 102 16.32 -7.42 -10.46
CA GLN A 102 17.21 -8.55 -10.77
C GLN A 102 17.10 -9.02 -12.22
N ALA A 103 15.90 -8.93 -12.80
CA ALA A 103 15.64 -9.23 -14.21
C ALA A 103 16.17 -8.14 -15.16
N GLY A 104 16.78 -7.07 -14.65
CA GLY A 104 17.34 -6.00 -15.48
C GLY A 104 16.30 -5.16 -16.20
N LEU A 105 15.06 -5.07 -15.69
CA LEU A 105 14.03 -4.24 -16.32
C LEU A 105 14.46 -2.76 -16.37
N PRO A 106 14.03 -2.00 -17.40
CA PRO A 106 14.35 -0.58 -17.49
C PRO A 106 13.92 0.19 -16.24
N VAL A 107 14.78 1.09 -15.75
CA VAL A 107 14.52 1.87 -14.52
C VAL A 107 13.18 2.60 -14.57
N GLN A 108 12.78 3.10 -15.74
CA GLN A 108 11.50 3.75 -15.96
C GLN A 108 10.32 2.80 -15.67
N THR A 109 10.44 1.52 -16.06
CA THR A 109 9.42 0.50 -15.78
C THR A 109 9.34 0.19 -14.30
N ILE A 110 10.49 0.06 -13.63
CA ILE A 110 10.57 -0.17 -12.17
C ILE A 110 9.94 1.00 -11.43
N ASN A 111 10.26 2.23 -11.82
CA ASN A 111 9.74 3.43 -11.17
C ASN A 111 8.22 3.59 -11.36
N GLN A 112 7.72 3.34 -12.59
CA GLN A 112 6.28 3.36 -12.86
C GLN A 112 5.55 2.31 -12.01
N PHE A 113 6.10 1.10 -11.89
CA PHE A 113 5.54 0.07 -11.03
C PHE A 113 5.51 0.50 -9.55
N GLY A 114 6.66 0.94 -9.01
CA GLY A 114 6.79 1.34 -7.62
C GLY A 114 5.86 2.51 -7.25
N LEU A 115 5.74 3.51 -8.11
CA LEU A 115 4.82 4.63 -7.93
C LEU A 115 3.36 4.18 -7.99
N SER A 116 3.00 3.43 -9.05
CA SER A 116 1.63 2.94 -9.28
C SER A 116 1.15 2.10 -8.11
N TYR A 117 1.99 1.18 -7.62
CA TYR A 117 1.67 0.35 -6.47
C TYR A 117 1.48 1.17 -5.20
N ASN A 118 2.38 2.10 -4.89
CA ASN A 118 2.25 2.93 -3.69
C ASN A 118 0.98 3.79 -3.72
N LEU A 119 0.64 4.39 -4.86
CA LEU A 119 -0.61 5.14 -5.02
C LEU A 119 -1.84 4.25 -4.78
N ALA A 120 -1.85 3.04 -5.35
CA ALA A 120 -2.91 2.08 -5.12
C ALA A 120 -3.05 1.71 -3.63
N ARG A 121 -1.94 1.54 -2.90
CA ARG A 121 -1.97 1.21 -1.47
C ARG A 121 -2.41 2.38 -0.59
N ILE A 122 -2.01 3.62 -0.92
CA ILE A 122 -2.50 4.82 -0.23
C ILE A 122 -4.02 4.94 -0.41
N GLY A 123 -4.50 4.81 -1.66
CA GLY A 123 -5.93 4.84 -1.97
C GLY A 123 -6.71 3.73 -1.26
N TYR A 124 -6.17 2.51 -1.25
CA TYR A 124 -6.75 1.38 -0.52
C TYR A 124 -6.88 1.65 0.97
N GLY A 125 -5.81 2.10 1.63
CA GLY A 125 -5.80 2.39 3.07
C GLY A 125 -6.80 3.50 3.45
N PHE A 126 -6.87 4.56 2.64
CA PHE A 126 -7.84 5.64 2.83
C PHE A 126 -9.28 5.12 2.67
N ALA A 127 -9.58 4.42 1.57
CA ALA A 127 -10.89 3.88 1.29
C ALA A 127 -11.34 2.91 2.40
N TYR A 128 -10.47 1.98 2.82
CA TYR A 128 -10.80 1.02 3.87
C TYR A 128 -11.13 1.72 5.20
N THR A 129 -10.39 2.76 5.56
CA THR A 129 -10.55 3.43 6.84
C THR A 129 -11.81 4.29 6.89
N PHE A 130 -12.06 5.08 5.84
CA PHE A 130 -13.04 6.18 5.89
C PHE A 130 -14.31 5.95 5.06
N MET A 131 -14.33 5.01 4.12
CA MET A 131 -15.52 4.74 3.31
C MET A 131 -16.41 3.70 3.98
N GLU A 132 -17.48 4.18 4.62
CA GLU A 132 -18.33 3.38 5.51
C GLU A 132 -19.55 2.79 4.81
N THR A 133 -19.95 3.35 3.66
CA THR A 133 -21.16 2.91 2.95
C THR A 133 -20.84 1.79 1.97
N ARG A 134 -21.82 0.90 1.72
CA ARG A 134 -21.68 -0.20 0.76
C ARG A 134 -21.23 0.28 -0.62
N ASN A 135 -21.81 1.39 -1.10
CA ASN A 135 -21.48 1.93 -2.43
C ASN A 135 -20.05 2.50 -2.49
N THR A 136 -19.60 3.19 -1.44
CA THR A 136 -18.23 3.74 -1.40
C THR A 136 -17.17 2.65 -1.15
N SER A 137 -17.56 1.53 -0.53
CA SER A 137 -16.66 0.39 -0.27
C SER A 137 -16.12 -0.29 -1.54
N VAL A 138 -16.76 -0.09 -2.70
CA VAL A 138 -16.26 -0.61 -4.00
C VAL A 138 -14.90 -0.01 -4.36
N LEU A 139 -14.62 1.23 -3.96
CA LEU A 139 -13.34 1.88 -4.23
C LEU A 139 -12.17 1.14 -3.59
N ARG A 140 -12.37 0.54 -2.41
CA ARG A 140 -11.38 -0.35 -1.79
C ARG A 140 -11.02 -1.49 -2.73
N THR A 141 -12.02 -2.15 -3.32
CA THR A 141 -11.80 -3.27 -4.24
C THR A 141 -11.08 -2.84 -5.51
N VAL A 142 -11.40 -1.65 -6.04
CA VAL A 142 -10.71 -1.08 -7.21
C VAL A 142 -9.23 -0.85 -6.91
N PHE A 143 -8.89 -0.17 -5.81
CA PHE A 143 -7.50 0.05 -5.42
C PHE A 143 -6.76 -1.26 -5.12
N TRP A 144 -7.45 -2.23 -4.53
CA TRP A 144 -6.90 -3.54 -4.27
C TRP A 144 -6.51 -4.25 -5.58
N TRP A 145 -7.43 -4.31 -6.56
CA TRP A 145 -7.15 -4.92 -7.86
C TRP A 145 -6.09 -4.15 -8.64
N TRP A 146 -6.09 -2.82 -8.59
CA TRP A 146 -5.03 -2.01 -9.20
C TRP A 146 -3.65 -2.45 -8.69
N GLY A 147 -3.44 -2.53 -7.37
CA GLY A 147 -2.18 -3.00 -6.82
C GLY A 147 -1.78 -4.40 -7.30
N ASN A 148 -2.72 -5.34 -7.33
CA ASN A 148 -2.47 -6.72 -7.78
C ASN A 148 -2.13 -6.79 -9.27
N ILE A 149 -2.87 -6.08 -10.12
CA ILE A 149 -2.62 -6.03 -11.57
C ILE A 149 -1.24 -5.43 -11.85
N SER A 150 -0.84 -4.40 -11.11
CA SER A 150 0.51 -3.82 -11.21
C SER A 150 1.60 -4.85 -10.88
N CYS A 151 1.42 -5.64 -9.80
CA CYS A 151 2.37 -6.71 -9.43
C CYS A 151 2.42 -7.82 -10.48
N ILE A 152 1.27 -8.33 -10.93
CA ILE A 152 1.22 -9.36 -11.97
C ILE A 152 1.88 -8.85 -13.25
N GLY A 153 1.60 -7.61 -13.66
CA GLY A 153 2.18 -7.00 -14.85
C GLY A 153 3.70 -6.89 -14.79
N VAL A 154 4.28 -6.50 -13.66
CA VAL A 154 5.74 -6.42 -13.52
C VAL A 154 6.39 -7.80 -13.46
N LEU A 155 5.75 -8.78 -12.81
CA LEU A 155 6.24 -10.17 -12.78
C LEU A 155 6.28 -10.79 -14.17
N LEU A 156 5.25 -10.60 -14.98
CA LEU A 156 5.23 -11.10 -16.37
C LEU A 156 6.34 -10.46 -17.21
N LYS A 157 6.61 -9.16 -17.03
CA LYS A 157 7.72 -8.47 -17.70
C LYS A 157 9.08 -9.02 -17.25
N ALA A 158 9.26 -9.18 -15.94
CA ALA A 158 10.50 -9.73 -15.37
C ALA A 158 10.74 -11.17 -15.84
N GLY A 159 9.70 -12.01 -15.85
CA GLY A 159 9.79 -13.38 -16.36
C GLY A 159 10.19 -13.45 -17.84
N ARG A 160 9.69 -12.54 -18.69
CA ARG A 160 10.12 -12.46 -20.09
C ARG A 160 11.60 -12.09 -20.20
N ALA A 161 12.02 -11.02 -19.51
CA ALA A 161 13.41 -10.56 -19.54
C ALA A 161 14.40 -11.65 -19.06
N LEU A 162 14.02 -12.45 -18.06
CA LEU A 162 14.86 -13.56 -17.57
C LEU A 162 14.99 -14.71 -18.58
N ASN A 163 14.01 -14.89 -19.48
CA ASN A 163 14.03 -15.95 -20.50
C ASN A 163 14.63 -15.47 -21.83
N GLU A 164 14.82 -14.16 -22.06
CA GLU A 164 15.43 -13.64 -23.29
C GLU A 164 16.93 -14.04 -23.44
N GLY A 165 17.56 -14.55 -22.38
CA GLY A 165 18.94 -15.05 -22.36
C GLY A 165 19.09 -16.58 -22.26
N VAL A 166 17.99 -17.34 -22.38
CA VAL A 166 17.96 -18.83 -22.38
C VAL A 166 17.57 -19.32 -23.78
#